data_AF-A0A6J4TSD5-F1
#
_entry.id   AF-A0A6J4TSD5-F1
#
_cell.length_a   1.000
_cell.length_b   1.000
_cell.length_c   1.000
_cell.angle_alpha   90.00
_cell.angle_beta   90.00
_cell.angle_gamma   90.00
#
_symmetry.space_group_name_H-M   'P 1'
#
loop_
_entity.id
_entity.type
_entity.pdbx_description
1 polymer ?
#
loop_
_entity_poly.entity_id
_entity_poly.type
_entity_poly.pdbx_seq_one_letter_code
_entity_poly.pdbx_strand_id
1 'polypeptide(L)'
;MAAPTVLPWRGPAGARPPVALPLPGGGRRMPMVRGGRPLKSWRWVGCFGPEVMLCAASARIGPARVSWWAVWDREQRTLAEHTVHGRGGVRLDGSRVVVRDGPVRIDLTLDESEVEGIDTVSPHGSEYAWTRKRGGVRMRGSVSIADRRLPVDARGVVDDSAGYHARHTAWRWSAGVGTSVSGAAVAWNLVDGLHDDPRASERTVWVDGVAHEVPPVEFAGDLSSVGGLRFAQEAARSRRERLVVVASDYEQPFGTFTGELAVAGRLREGFGVMERHSATW
;
A
#
# COMPACT_ATOMS: atom_id res chain seq x y z
N MET A 1 27.13 -26.31 -2.03
CA MET A 1 25.76 -25.78 -1.86
C MET A 1 25.63 -25.33 -0.41
N ALA A 2 25.45 -24.03 -0.16
CA ALA A 2 25.12 -23.49 1.16
C ALA A 2 23.97 -22.49 0.94
N ALA A 3 22.77 -22.86 1.37
CA ALA A 3 21.60 -22.00 1.33
C ALA A 3 21.78 -20.86 2.36
N PRO A 4 21.56 -19.58 2.01
CA PRO A 4 21.62 -18.51 2.99
C PRO A 4 20.37 -18.56 3.88
N THR A 5 20.59 -18.78 5.16
CA THR A 5 19.59 -18.96 6.23
C THR A 5 19.03 -17.61 6.71
N VAL A 6 17.74 -17.29 6.59
CA VAL A 6 16.64 -17.84 5.78
C VAL A 6 15.73 -16.63 5.49
N LEU A 7 15.42 -16.35 4.23
CA LEU A 7 14.23 -15.55 3.91
C LEU A 7 13.01 -16.50 3.88
N PRO A 8 11.82 -16.08 4.32
CA PRO A 8 11.43 -14.71 4.61
C PRO A 8 11.89 -14.19 5.98
N TRP A 9 11.89 -12.87 6.12
CA TRP A 9 12.17 -12.15 7.36
C TRP A 9 11.14 -11.04 7.55
N ARG A 10 10.75 -10.83 8.80
CA ARG A 10 9.85 -9.77 9.26
C ARG A 10 10.44 -9.14 10.51
N GLY A 11 10.34 -7.82 10.63
CA GLY A 11 10.76 -7.12 11.84
C GLY A 11 10.29 -5.68 11.88
N PRO A 12 10.54 -4.97 12.99
CA PRO A 12 10.20 -3.55 13.09
C PRO A 12 11.00 -2.73 12.06
N ALA A 13 10.42 -1.61 11.63
CA ALA A 13 10.99 -0.75 10.60
C ALA A 13 12.42 -0.32 10.94
N GLY A 14 13.35 -0.58 10.02
CA GLY A 14 14.76 -0.22 10.21
C GLY A 14 15.59 -1.30 10.91
N ALA A 15 14.96 -2.33 11.49
CA ALA A 15 15.65 -3.56 11.81
C ALA A 15 16.16 -4.22 10.51
N ARG A 16 17.16 -5.08 10.64
CA ARG A 16 17.79 -5.72 9.49
C ARG A 16 17.60 -7.23 9.55
N PRO A 17 17.32 -7.87 8.41
CA PRO A 17 17.39 -9.32 8.34
C PRO A 17 18.83 -9.78 8.65
N PRO A 18 19.00 -11.02 9.15
CA PRO A 18 20.32 -11.60 9.40
C PRO A 18 21.14 -11.81 8.12
N VAL A 19 20.51 -11.72 6.94
CA VAL A 19 21.17 -11.80 5.63
C VAL A 19 21.60 -10.42 5.12
N ALA A 20 22.83 -10.32 4.62
CA ALA A 20 23.42 -9.09 4.10
C ALA A 20 22.91 -8.73 2.69
N LEU A 21 21.63 -8.35 2.58
CA LEU A 21 21.01 -7.84 1.35
C LEU A 21 21.04 -6.30 1.29
N PRO A 22 21.23 -5.69 0.11
CA PRO A 22 20.98 -4.26 -0.04
C PRO A 22 19.48 -4.00 0.07
N LEU A 23 19.10 -3.16 1.02
CA LEU A 23 17.72 -2.75 1.31
C LEU A 23 17.63 -1.23 1.38
N PRO A 24 16.44 -0.63 1.16
CA PRO A 24 16.24 0.81 1.36
C PRO A 24 16.62 1.25 2.78
N GLY A 25 17.28 2.41 2.91
CA GLY A 25 17.80 2.91 4.19
C GLY A 25 19.03 2.16 4.74
N GLY A 26 19.50 1.11 4.06
CA GLY A 26 20.75 0.43 4.38
C GLY A 26 22.00 1.18 3.92
N GLY A 27 23.17 0.77 4.40
CA GLY A 27 24.46 1.34 4.00
C GLY A 27 24.92 0.97 2.58
N ARG A 28 24.17 0.13 1.87
CA ARG A 28 24.46 -0.31 0.50
C ARG A 28 23.28 0.02 -0.41
N ARG A 29 23.55 0.72 -1.50
CA ARG A 29 22.53 1.02 -2.52
C ARG A 29 22.10 -0.26 -3.24
N MET A 30 20.79 -0.40 -3.48
CA MET A 30 20.26 -1.47 -4.31
C MET A 30 20.69 -1.29 -5.78
N PRO A 31 21.30 -2.32 -6.42
CA PRO A 31 21.64 -2.28 -7.85
C PRO A 31 20.42 -1.98 -8.75
N MET A 32 20.64 -1.29 -9.87
CA MET A 32 19.56 -1.05 -10.86
C MET A 32 19.03 -2.34 -11.50
N VAL A 33 19.87 -3.37 -11.60
CA VAL A 33 19.53 -4.69 -12.11
C VAL A 33 20.22 -5.75 -11.24
N ARG A 34 19.50 -6.83 -10.92
CA ARG A 34 20.03 -7.98 -10.18
C ARG A 34 19.33 -9.25 -10.69
N GLY A 35 20.08 -10.31 -10.94
CA GLY A 35 19.52 -11.56 -11.48
C GLY A 35 18.75 -11.38 -12.80
N GLY A 36 19.16 -10.42 -13.65
CA GLY A 36 18.45 -10.07 -14.89
C GLY A 36 17.12 -9.34 -14.69
N ARG A 37 16.77 -8.94 -13.45
CA ARG A 37 15.56 -8.21 -13.11
C ARG A 37 15.87 -6.74 -12.81
N PRO A 38 15.12 -5.77 -13.38
CA PRO A 38 15.25 -4.38 -12.99
C PRO A 38 14.75 -4.18 -11.56
N LEU A 39 15.39 -3.27 -10.83
CA LEU A 39 14.89 -2.81 -9.54
C LEU A 39 13.56 -2.10 -9.75
N LYS A 40 12.55 -2.54 -9.00
CA LYS A 40 11.28 -1.83 -8.84
C LYS A 40 11.25 -1.25 -7.45
N SER A 41 10.78 -0.02 -7.33
CA SER A 41 10.59 0.63 -6.04
C SER A 41 9.45 1.62 -6.10
N TRP A 42 8.59 1.63 -5.11
CA TRP A 42 7.51 2.60 -5.02
C TRP A 42 7.24 2.98 -3.58
N ARG A 43 6.61 4.14 -3.43
CA ARG A 43 5.92 4.53 -2.22
C ARG A 43 4.48 4.81 -2.59
N TRP A 44 3.57 4.26 -1.82
CA TRP A 44 2.13 4.46 -1.92
C TRP A 44 1.62 4.97 -0.57
N VAL A 45 0.70 5.93 -0.62
CA VAL A 45 0.04 6.51 0.55
C VAL A 45 -1.45 6.46 0.29
N GLY A 46 -2.20 5.87 1.21
CA GLY A 46 -3.66 5.91 1.25
C GLY A 46 -4.13 6.68 2.47
N CYS A 47 -5.16 7.51 2.31
CA CYS A 47 -5.79 8.25 3.39
C CYS A 47 -7.30 8.05 3.28
N PHE A 48 -7.92 7.63 4.38
CA PHE A 48 -9.30 7.15 4.35
C PHE A 48 -10.12 7.81 5.45
N GLY A 49 -11.17 8.50 5.04
CA GLY A 49 -12.12 9.13 5.93
C GLY A 49 -13.56 9.05 5.41
N PRO A 50 -14.51 9.54 6.22
CA PRO A 50 -15.93 9.48 5.89
C PRO A 50 -16.36 10.50 4.83
N GLU A 51 -15.56 11.53 4.54
CA GLU A 51 -15.90 12.52 3.50
C GLU A 51 -15.09 12.29 2.22
N VAL A 52 -13.84 11.87 2.38
CA VAL A 52 -12.89 11.67 1.28
C VAL A 52 -12.04 10.44 1.52
N MET A 53 -11.81 9.68 0.46
CA MET A 53 -10.76 8.68 0.40
C MET A 53 -9.81 9.03 -0.74
N LEU A 54 -8.52 8.80 -0.55
CA LEU A 54 -7.54 9.07 -1.59
C LEU A 54 -6.35 8.13 -1.51
N CYS A 55 -5.66 8.01 -2.64
CA CYS A 55 -4.33 7.45 -2.68
C CYS A 55 -3.40 8.29 -3.57
N ALA A 56 -2.11 8.22 -3.28
CA ALA A 56 -1.05 8.83 -4.07
C ALA A 56 0.19 7.93 -4.06
N ALA A 57 0.78 7.71 -5.22
CA ALA A 57 1.91 6.82 -5.39
C ALA A 57 2.94 7.38 -6.36
N SER A 58 4.21 7.03 -6.09
CA SER A 58 5.33 7.27 -6.99
C SER A 58 6.16 6.00 -7.09
N ALA A 59 6.28 5.47 -8.29
CA ALA A 59 7.00 4.26 -8.60
C ALA A 59 8.13 4.47 -9.60
N ARG A 60 9.11 3.59 -9.52
CA ARG A 60 10.23 3.49 -10.42
C ARG A 60 10.44 2.04 -10.82
N ILE A 61 10.57 1.79 -12.12
CA ILE A 61 10.84 0.47 -12.70
C ILE A 61 12.11 0.63 -13.54
N GLY A 62 13.26 0.24 -12.98
CA GLY A 62 14.57 0.56 -13.56
C GLY A 62 14.73 2.08 -13.75
N PRO A 63 14.93 2.59 -14.98
CA PRO A 63 14.99 4.03 -15.24
C PRO A 63 13.60 4.70 -15.36
N ALA A 64 12.55 3.93 -15.67
CA ALA A 64 11.22 4.47 -15.91
C ALA A 64 10.57 4.94 -14.59
N ARG A 65 9.79 6.00 -14.68
CA ARG A 65 9.05 6.59 -13.56
C ARG A 65 7.58 6.66 -13.93
N VAL A 66 6.73 6.30 -12.98
CA VAL A 66 5.29 6.44 -13.08
C VAL A 66 4.76 6.86 -11.71
N SER A 67 3.84 7.81 -11.69
CA SER A 67 3.15 8.25 -10.49
C SER A 67 1.66 8.28 -10.75
N TRP A 68 0.86 8.12 -9.71
CA TRP A 68 -0.58 8.20 -9.83
C TRP A 68 -1.23 8.64 -8.54
N TRP A 69 -2.45 9.14 -8.67
CA TRP A 69 -3.28 9.52 -7.55
C TRP A 69 -4.75 9.27 -7.91
N ALA A 70 -5.56 9.08 -6.88
CA ALA A 70 -7.00 9.03 -6.97
C ALA A 70 -7.61 9.70 -5.73
N VAL A 71 -8.72 10.42 -5.92
CA VAL A 71 -9.50 11.07 -4.87
C VAL A 71 -10.96 10.73 -5.11
N TRP A 72 -11.56 10.07 -4.13
CA TRP A 72 -12.98 9.78 -4.05
C TRP A 72 -13.65 10.77 -3.10
N ASP A 73 -14.42 11.71 -3.65
CA ASP A 73 -15.32 12.59 -2.88
C ASP A 73 -16.63 11.84 -2.64
N ARG A 74 -16.87 11.43 -1.38
CA ARG A 74 -18.02 10.59 -1.01
C ARG A 74 -19.33 11.35 -1.06
N GLU A 75 -19.31 12.65 -0.79
CA GLU A 75 -20.49 13.51 -0.79
C GLU A 75 -20.96 13.77 -2.22
N GLN A 76 -20.04 14.16 -3.11
CA GLN A 76 -20.34 14.42 -4.52
C GLN A 76 -20.42 13.14 -5.35
N ARG A 77 -19.98 12.01 -4.79
CA ARG A 77 -19.88 10.72 -5.49
C ARG A 77 -19.06 10.81 -6.77
N THR A 78 -17.94 11.51 -6.72
CA THR A 78 -17.03 11.69 -7.86
C THR A 78 -15.65 11.14 -7.58
N LEU A 79 -15.11 10.39 -8.56
CA LEU A 79 -13.74 9.90 -8.55
C LEU A 79 -12.91 10.75 -9.51
N ALA A 80 -11.95 11.48 -8.99
CA ALA A 80 -10.90 12.11 -9.78
C ALA A 80 -9.63 11.27 -9.70
N GLU A 81 -8.99 11.00 -10.83
CA GLU A 81 -7.75 10.25 -10.86
C GLU A 81 -6.88 10.60 -12.05
N HIS A 82 -5.58 10.34 -11.95
CA HIS A 82 -4.67 10.45 -13.08
C HIS A 82 -3.45 9.54 -12.91
N THR A 83 -2.80 9.19 -14.02
CA THR A 83 -1.49 8.51 -14.02
C THR A 83 -0.53 9.29 -14.90
N VAL A 84 0.62 9.63 -14.34
CA VAL A 84 1.65 10.41 -15.02
C VAL A 84 2.87 9.54 -15.25
N HIS A 85 3.28 9.42 -16.52
CA HIS A 85 4.55 8.82 -16.90
C HIS A 85 5.66 9.88 -16.91
N GLY A 86 6.82 9.56 -16.36
CA GLY A 86 7.97 10.48 -16.29
C GLY A 86 8.10 11.22 -14.97
N ARG A 87 8.49 12.51 -15.03
CA ARG A 87 8.68 13.37 -13.85
C ARG A 87 7.47 14.27 -13.68
N GLY A 88 6.71 14.11 -12.59
CA GLY A 88 5.57 14.99 -12.28
C GLY A 88 4.42 14.28 -11.56
N GLY A 89 3.31 15.00 -11.38
CA GLY A 89 2.06 14.50 -10.79
C GLY A 89 2.09 14.44 -9.27
N VAL A 90 2.89 13.52 -8.72
CA VAL A 90 2.96 13.23 -7.29
C VAL A 90 4.37 13.45 -6.76
N ARG A 91 4.47 14.20 -5.66
CA ARG A 91 5.70 14.35 -4.87
C ARG A 91 5.47 13.76 -3.48
N LEU A 92 6.19 12.69 -3.18
CA LEU A 92 6.20 12.00 -1.88
C LEU A 92 7.57 12.21 -1.24
N ASP A 93 7.70 13.24 -0.41
CA ASP A 93 8.97 13.61 0.23
C ASP A 93 8.85 13.40 1.73
N GLY A 94 9.30 12.23 2.20
CA GLY A 94 9.20 11.83 3.61
C GLY A 94 7.76 11.88 4.10
N SER A 95 7.51 12.78 5.05
CA SER A 95 6.22 12.99 5.71
C SER A 95 5.26 13.90 4.94
N ARG A 96 5.48 14.23 3.66
CA ARG A 96 4.58 15.10 2.90
C ARG A 96 4.17 14.52 1.55
N VAL A 97 2.87 14.56 1.27
CA VAL A 97 2.26 14.24 -0.03
C VAL A 97 1.84 15.53 -0.70
N VAL A 98 2.36 15.80 -1.90
CA VAL A 98 1.90 16.92 -2.73
C VAL A 98 1.53 16.46 -4.13
N VAL A 99 0.30 16.75 -4.55
CA VAL A 99 -0.19 16.56 -5.91
C VAL A 99 -0.63 17.91 -6.47
N ARG A 100 -0.20 18.21 -7.69
CA ARG A 100 -0.64 19.39 -8.46
C ARG A 100 -0.88 18.96 -9.89
N ASP A 101 -2.13 18.67 -10.21
CA ASP A 101 -2.49 18.06 -11.48
C ASP A 101 -3.87 18.51 -11.94
N GLY A 102 -3.93 19.28 -13.02
CA GLY A 102 -5.17 19.89 -13.51
C GLY A 102 -5.95 20.62 -12.40
N PRO A 103 -7.23 20.28 -12.15
CA PRO A 103 -8.04 20.88 -11.10
C PRO A 103 -7.77 20.29 -9.70
N VAL A 104 -6.91 19.28 -9.56
CA VAL A 104 -6.70 18.58 -8.29
C VAL A 104 -5.45 19.07 -7.57
N ARG A 105 -5.60 19.37 -6.28
CA ARG A 105 -4.51 19.69 -5.36
C ARG A 105 -4.61 18.79 -4.14
N ILE A 106 -3.52 18.12 -3.77
CA ILE A 106 -3.41 17.37 -2.52
C ILE A 106 -2.20 17.94 -1.80
N ASP A 107 -2.35 18.30 -0.52
CA ASP A 107 -1.25 18.70 0.34
C ASP A 107 -1.50 18.14 1.74
N LEU A 108 -0.80 17.07 2.08
CA LEU A 108 -0.95 16.34 3.34
C LEU A 108 0.40 16.19 4.04
N THR A 109 0.39 16.34 5.36
CA THR A 109 1.48 15.96 6.26
C THR A 109 1.13 14.66 6.97
N LEU A 110 2.09 13.75 7.05
CA LEU A 110 1.97 12.39 7.58
C LEU A 110 2.77 12.28 8.89
N ASP A 111 2.13 11.77 9.94
CA ASP A 111 2.78 11.51 11.22
C ASP A 111 3.24 10.05 11.32
N GLU A 112 4.33 9.71 10.63
CA GLU A 112 4.85 8.34 10.58
C GLU A 112 5.61 7.94 11.86
N SER A 113 5.95 8.89 12.72
CA SER A 113 6.65 8.63 14.00
C SER A 113 5.77 7.99 15.06
N GLU A 114 4.45 8.15 14.97
CA GLU A 114 3.50 7.64 15.95
C GLU A 114 3.10 6.17 15.73
N VAL A 115 3.61 5.54 14.66
CA VAL A 115 3.17 4.20 14.25
C VAL A 115 4.36 3.27 14.05
N GLU A 116 4.28 2.07 14.62
CA GLU A 116 5.24 1.01 14.36
C GLU A 116 5.16 0.55 12.91
N GLY A 117 6.24 0.77 12.15
CA GLY A 117 6.36 0.20 10.80
C GLY A 117 6.86 -1.24 10.84
N ILE A 118 6.42 -2.06 9.90
CA ILE A 118 6.87 -3.45 9.76
C ILE A 118 7.60 -3.60 8.43
N ASP A 119 8.86 -4.02 8.51
CA ASP A 119 9.65 -4.42 7.35
C ASP A 119 9.48 -5.91 7.09
N THR A 120 9.26 -6.27 5.83
CA THR A 120 9.20 -7.66 5.38
C THR A 120 10.14 -7.85 4.20
N VAL A 121 10.91 -8.93 4.19
CA VAL A 121 11.74 -9.36 3.06
C VAL A 121 11.41 -10.80 2.76
N SER A 122 11.11 -11.14 1.52
CA SER A 122 10.91 -12.54 1.12
C SER A 122 11.55 -12.83 -0.22
N PRO A 123 11.82 -14.11 -0.53
CA PRO A 123 12.17 -14.51 -1.88
C PRO A 123 11.02 -14.12 -2.83
N HIS A 124 11.35 -13.72 -4.05
CA HIS A 124 10.37 -13.45 -5.07
C HIS A 124 10.96 -13.71 -6.46
N GLY A 125 10.48 -14.76 -7.13
CA GLY A 125 11.13 -15.28 -8.34
C GLY A 125 12.53 -15.81 -8.03
N SER A 126 13.53 -15.37 -8.80
CA SER A 126 14.94 -15.74 -8.60
C SER A 126 15.70 -14.79 -7.66
N GLU A 127 15.03 -13.78 -7.11
CA GLU A 127 15.61 -12.74 -6.25
C GLU A 127 14.71 -12.49 -5.02
N TYR A 128 14.60 -11.25 -4.55
CA TYR A 128 13.85 -10.89 -3.35
C TYR A 128 13.04 -9.59 -3.54
N ALA A 129 12.01 -9.45 -2.71
CA ALA A 129 11.24 -8.24 -2.53
C ALA A 129 11.33 -7.78 -1.07
N TRP A 130 11.13 -6.49 -0.84
CA TRP A 130 11.05 -5.84 0.45
C TRP A 130 9.85 -4.90 0.48
N THR A 131 9.15 -4.87 1.61
CA THR A 131 8.14 -3.85 1.92
C THR A 131 8.35 -3.28 3.31
N ARG A 132 7.87 -2.06 3.51
CA ARG A 132 7.61 -1.45 4.81
C ARG A 132 6.18 -0.94 4.84
N LYS A 133 5.38 -1.49 5.74
CA LYS A 133 3.99 -1.08 5.93
C LYS A 133 3.86 -0.30 7.24
N ARG A 134 3.10 0.78 7.22
CA ARG A 134 2.66 1.51 8.42
C ARG A 134 1.16 1.73 8.34
N GLY A 135 0.42 1.19 9.29
CA GLY A 135 -1.04 1.34 9.36
C GLY A 135 -1.48 2.31 10.45
N GLY A 136 -2.46 3.17 10.17
CA GLY A 136 -3.02 4.09 11.15
C GLY A 136 -2.27 5.42 11.26
N VAL A 137 -1.42 5.74 10.29
CA VAL A 137 -0.66 7.00 10.21
C VAL A 137 -1.63 8.18 10.17
N ARG A 138 -1.49 9.14 11.09
CA ARG A 138 -2.33 10.35 11.08
C ARG A 138 -1.90 11.28 9.95
N MET A 139 -2.87 11.79 9.21
CA MET A 139 -2.65 12.63 8.05
C MET A 139 -3.48 13.90 8.16
N ARG A 140 -2.83 15.06 8.03
CA ARG A 140 -3.46 16.38 8.15
C ARG A 140 -3.16 17.25 6.95
N GLY A 141 -4.16 17.98 6.47
CA GLY A 141 -3.97 18.93 5.38
C GLY A 141 -5.26 19.21 4.62
N SER A 142 -5.18 19.26 3.29
CA SER A 142 -6.37 19.44 2.46
C SER A 142 -6.25 18.81 1.08
N VAL A 143 -7.40 18.49 0.54
CA VAL A 143 -7.60 18.12 -0.86
C VAL A 143 -8.46 19.18 -1.52
N SER A 144 -8.22 19.46 -2.79
CA SER A 144 -9.10 20.31 -3.60
C SER A 144 -9.36 19.63 -4.93
N ILE A 145 -10.63 19.64 -5.33
CA ILE A 145 -11.11 19.18 -6.63
C ILE A 145 -11.85 20.38 -7.23
N ALA A 146 -11.25 21.01 -8.24
CA ALA A 146 -11.74 22.27 -8.80
C ALA A 146 -11.88 23.37 -7.73
N ASP A 147 -13.09 23.86 -7.49
CA ASP A 147 -13.44 24.91 -6.53
C ASP A 147 -13.74 24.37 -5.11
N ARG A 148 -13.94 23.06 -4.97
CA ARG A 148 -14.23 22.42 -3.68
C ARG A 148 -12.95 22.05 -2.95
N ARG A 149 -12.80 22.55 -1.72
CA ARG A 149 -11.68 22.22 -0.82
C ARG A 149 -12.18 21.45 0.39
N LEU A 150 -11.62 20.26 0.59
CA LEU A 150 -11.92 19.36 1.70
C LEU A 150 -10.76 19.37 2.70
N PRO A 151 -10.97 19.75 3.97
CA PRO A 151 -9.98 19.52 5.00
C PRO A 151 -9.79 18.01 5.21
N VAL A 152 -8.57 17.61 5.56
CA VAL A 152 -8.25 16.23 5.90
C VAL A 152 -7.64 16.22 7.30
N ASP A 153 -8.29 15.51 8.21
CA ASP A 153 -7.71 14.98 9.46
C ASP A 153 -8.21 13.55 9.60
N ALA A 154 -7.44 12.62 9.03
CA ALA A 154 -7.83 11.22 8.91
C ALA A 154 -6.61 10.32 9.13
N ARG A 155 -6.85 9.01 9.14
CA ARG A 155 -5.79 8.01 9.21
C ARG A 155 -5.59 7.36 7.85
N GLY A 156 -4.45 6.71 7.69
CA GLY A 156 -4.09 6.07 6.44
C GLY A 156 -3.06 4.98 6.59
N VAL A 157 -2.65 4.46 5.44
CA VAL A 157 -1.63 3.42 5.32
C VAL A 157 -0.53 3.94 4.41
N VAL A 158 0.72 3.72 4.81
CA VAL A 158 1.91 3.97 3.99
C VAL A 158 2.54 2.64 3.63
N ASP A 159 2.83 2.46 2.35
CA ASP A 159 3.49 1.30 1.79
C ASP A 159 4.72 1.75 1.01
N ASP A 160 5.90 1.47 1.57
CA ASP A 160 7.16 1.53 0.84
C ASP A 160 7.49 0.13 0.33
N SER A 161 7.89 0.01 -0.92
CA SER A 161 8.23 -1.28 -1.52
C SER A 161 9.45 -1.14 -2.42
N ALA A 162 10.30 -2.16 -2.42
CA ALA A 162 11.45 -2.24 -3.32
C ALA A 162 11.87 -3.69 -3.55
N GLY A 163 12.25 -4.05 -4.77
CA GLY A 163 12.65 -5.43 -5.04
C GLY A 163 12.91 -5.76 -6.49
N TYR A 164 13.29 -7.02 -6.70
CA TYR A 164 13.58 -7.61 -7.99
C TYR A 164 12.54 -8.70 -8.25
N HIS A 165 11.37 -8.28 -8.72
CA HIS A 165 10.23 -9.17 -8.78
C HIS A 165 10.34 -10.21 -9.91
N ALA A 166 9.66 -11.36 -9.71
CA ALA A 166 9.40 -12.33 -10.75
C ALA A 166 8.82 -11.69 -12.03
N ARG A 167 8.99 -12.37 -13.18
CA ARG A 167 8.46 -11.91 -14.48
C ARG A 167 6.96 -11.68 -14.38
N HIS A 168 6.25 -12.67 -13.84
CA HIS A 168 4.82 -12.60 -13.60
C HIS A 168 4.60 -12.46 -12.10
N THR A 169 3.93 -11.38 -11.72
CA THR A 169 3.53 -11.13 -10.33
C THR A 169 2.02 -10.93 -10.33
N ALA A 170 1.31 -11.62 -9.44
CA ALA A 170 -0.10 -11.41 -9.24
C ALA A 170 -0.39 -11.40 -7.74
N TRP A 171 -1.15 -10.43 -7.27
CA TRP A 171 -1.54 -10.33 -5.87
C TRP A 171 -2.92 -9.71 -5.72
N ARG A 172 -3.49 -9.95 -4.55
CA ARG A 172 -4.60 -9.21 -3.98
C ARG A 172 -4.13 -8.54 -2.70
N TRP A 173 -4.66 -7.38 -2.43
CA TRP A 173 -4.26 -6.59 -1.29
C TRP A 173 -5.44 -5.83 -0.69
N SER A 174 -5.42 -5.63 0.62
CA SER A 174 -6.34 -4.74 1.29
C SER A 174 -5.58 -3.91 2.31
N ALA A 175 -5.84 -2.62 2.28
CA ALA A 175 -5.36 -1.68 3.28
C ALA A 175 -6.46 -0.74 3.70
N GLY A 176 -6.55 -0.47 4.99
CA GLY A 176 -7.58 0.40 5.53
C GLY A 176 -7.37 0.75 6.98
N VAL A 177 -8.30 1.55 7.47
CA VAL A 177 -8.36 2.06 8.84
C VAL A 177 -9.81 2.03 9.33
N GLY A 178 -10.00 2.05 10.64
CA GLY A 178 -11.33 2.06 11.21
C GLY A 178 -11.31 2.20 12.72
N THR A 179 -12.47 1.96 13.33
CA THR A 179 -12.61 1.83 14.77
C THR A 179 -13.33 0.53 15.09
N SER A 180 -12.85 -0.22 16.08
CA SER A 180 -13.55 -1.42 16.56
C SER A 180 -14.80 -1.05 17.38
N VAL A 181 -15.68 -2.03 17.63
CA VAL A 181 -16.81 -1.90 18.56
C VAL A 181 -16.34 -1.63 19.99
N SER A 182 -15.16 -2.12 20.38
CA SER A 182 -14.54 -1.79 21.67
C SER A 182 -13.98 -0.37 21.75
N GLY A 183 -13.95 0.37 20.63
CA GLY A 183 -13.46 1.74 20.56
C GLY A 183 -11.99 1.90 20.19
N ALA A 184 -11.27 0.79 19.97
CA ALA A 184 -9.86 0.82 19.56
C ALA A 184 -9.70 1.36 18.14
N ALA A 185 -8.68 2.19 17.92
CA ALA A 185 -8.28 2.62 16.59
C ALA A 185 -7.58 1.46 15.88
N VAL A 186 -8.03 1.12 14.67
CA VAL A 186 -7.49 -0.04 13.94
C VAL A 186 -7.02 0.33 12.55
N ALA A 187 -6.01 -0.37 12.07
CA ALA A 187 -5.57 -0.34 10.69
C ALA A 187 -5.14 -1.73 10.24
N TRP A 188 -5.15 -1.98 8.94
CA TRP A 188 -4.74 -3.28 8.41
C TRP A 188 -3.98 -3.16 7.09
N ASN A 189 -3.12 -4.15 6.88
CA ASN A 189 -2.45 -4.49 5.63
C ASN A 189 -2.60 -6.00 5.45
N LEU A 190 -3.38 -6.44 4.47
CA LEU A 190 -3.66 -7.84 4.18
C LEU A 190 -3.25 -8.13 2.74
N VAL A 191 -2.63 -9.29 2.49
CA VAL A 191 -2.11 -9.64 1.17
C VAL A 191 -2.26 -11.14 0.91
N ASP A 192 -2.47 -11.47 -0.37
CA ASP A 192 -2.45 -12.80 -0.98
C ASP A 192 -1.74 -12.69 -2.34
N GLY A 193 -0.74 -13.52 -2.62
CA GLY A 193 0.08 -13.53 -3.84
C GLY A 193 1.45 -12.84 -3.73
N LEU A 194 1.77 -12.14 -2.63
CA LEU A 194 3.07 -11.53 -2.38
C LEU A 194 3.38 -11.48 -0.88
N HIS A 195 4.61 -11.80 -0.47
CA HIS A 195 5.01 -11.87 0.94
C HIS A 195 4.10 -12.82 1.77
N ASP A 196 3.70 -13.95 1.18
CA ASP A 196 2.60 -14.78 1.72
C ASP A 196 2.97 -15.85 2.72
N ASP A 197 4.26 -16.02 3.04
CA ASP A 197 4.69 -17.08 3.95
C ASP A 197 3.78 -17.14 5.19
N PRO A 198 3.36 -18.34 5.65
CA PRO A 198 2.47 -18.46 6.79
C PRO A 198 2.94 -17.71 8.03
N ARG A 199 4.25 -17.43 8.13
CA ARG A 199 4.87 -16.56 9.14
C ARG A 199 5.84 -15.57 8.48
N ALA A 200 6.15 -14.48 9.15
CA ALA A 200 6.99 -13.43 8.60
C ALA A 200 6.42 -12.83 7.29
N SER A 201 5.09 -12.70 7.23
CA SER A 201 4.39 -12.00 6.16
C SER A 201 4.29 -10.50 6.45
N GLU A 202 4.02 -9.69 5.43
CA GLU A 202 3.66 -8.28 5.63
C GLU A 202 2.24 -8.11 6.21
N ARG A 203 1.44 -9.18 6.27
CA ARG A 203 0.09 -9.17 6.86
C ARG A 203 0.15 -8.67 8.30
N THR A 204 -0.49 -7.53 8.53
CA THR A 204 -0.42 -6.83 9.82
C THR A 204 -1.72 -6.13 10.12
N VAL A 205 -2.19 -6.28 11.36
CA VAL A 205 -3.26 -5.47 11.94
C VAL A 205 -2.63 -4.61 13.03
N TRP A 206 -2.86 -3.31 12.98
CA TRP A 206 -2.49 -2.39 14.05
C TRP A 206 -3.70 -2.13 14.93
N VAL A 207 -3.56 -2.31 16.23
CA VAL A 207 -4.58 -1.98 17.25
C VAL A 207 -3.97 -0.95 18.18
N ASP A 208 -4.55 0.24 18.23
CA ASP A 208 -4.04 1.40 18.99
C ASP A 208 -2.54 1.66 18.73
N GLY A 209 -2.12 1.48 17.47
CA GLY A 209 -0.75 1.70 17.00
C GLY A 209 0.20 0.51 17.17
N VAL A 210 -0.22 -0.56 17.88
CA VAL A 210 0.59 -1.77 18.10
C VAL A 210 0.41 -2.76 16.96
N ALA A 211 1.50 -3.21 16.34
CA ALA A 211 1.47 -4.12 15.20
C ALA A 211 1.30 -5.60 15.61
N HIS A 212 0.38 -6.30 14.96
CA HIS A 212 0.14 -7.73 15.13
C HIS A 212 0.22 -8.47 13.79
N GLU A 213 1.07 -9.50 13.72
CA GLU A 213 1.04 -10.45 12.60
C GLU A 213 -0.27 -11.23 12.64
N VAL A 214 -0.89 -11.41 11.47
CA VAL A 214 -2.10 -12.23 11.32
C VAL A 214 -1.84 -13.40 10.36
N PRO A 215 -2.50 -14.55 10.57
CA PRO A 215 -2.37 -15.70 9.67
C PRO A 215 -2.82 -15.35 8.24
N PRO A 216 -2.56 -16.24 7.26
CA PRO A 216 -3.12 -16.11 5.91
C PRO A 216 -4.62 -15.83 5.92
N VAL A 217 -5.05 -14.97 5.00
CA VAL A 217 -6.46 -14.59 4.80
C VAL A 217 -6.89 -14.90 3.38
N GLU A 218 -8.15 -15.25 3.20
CA GLU A 218 -8.71 -15.50 1.88
C GLU A 218 -9.40 -14.24 1.35
N PHE A 219 -9.11 -13.89 0.11
CA PHE A 219 -9.81 -12.83 -0.62
C PHE A 219 -10.88 -13.43 -1.53
N ALA A 220 -12.07 -12.84 -1.56
CA ALA A 220 -13.05 -13.16 -2.59
C ALA A 220 -12.53 -12.76 -3.98
N GLY A 221 -12.83 -13.58 -5.00
CA GLY A 221 -12.36 -13.35 -6.37
C GLY A 221 -12.86 -12.04 -6.99
N ASP A 222 -14.01 -11.56 -6.55
CA ASP A 222 -14.66 -10.29 -6.92
C ASP A 222 -14.31 -9.13 -5.97
N LEU A 223 -13.38 -9.33 -5.03
CA LEU A 223 -12.96 -8.36 -4.02
C LEU A 223 -14.06 -7.95 -3.02
N SER A 224 -15.16 -8.69 -2.91
CA SER A 224 -16.25 -8.40 -1.98
C SER A 224 -15.93 -8.71 -0.50
N SER A 225 -14.86 -9.47 -0.22
CA SER A 225 -14.44 -9.79 1.15
C SER A 225 -12.95 -10.17 1.27
N VAL A 226 -12.42 -10.05 2.48
CA VAL A 226 -11.10 -10.57 2.88
C VAL A 226 -11.14 -11.07 4.33
N GLY A 227 -10.82 -12.34 4.53
CA GLY A 227 -10.95 -12.98 5.85
C GLY A 227 -12.36 -12.80 6.44
N GLY A 228 -12.45 -12.20 7.64
CA GLY A 228 -13.73 -11.90 8.30
C GLY A 228 -14.39 -10.58 7.89
N LEU A 229 -13.77 -9.80 6.98
CA LEU A 229 -14.28 -8.51 6.52
C LEU A 229 -15.08 -8.63 5.23
N ARG A 230 -16.22 -7.94 5.16
CA ARG A 230 -16.94 -7.65 3.91
C ARG A 230 -16.62 -6.24 3.45
N PHE A 231 -16.58 -6.06 2.13
CA PHE A 231 -16.26 -4.81 1.47
C PHE A 231 -17.41 -4.36 0.58
N ALA A 232 -17.88 -3.13 0.80
CA ALA A 232 -18.82 -2.45 -0.07
C ALA A 232 -18.06 -1.42 -0.92
N GLN A 233 -17.82 -1.77 -2.18
CA GLN A 233 -17.17 -0.91 -3.15
C GLN A 233 -18.00 0.37 -3.40
N GLU A 234 -17.34 1.52 -3.42
CA GLU A 234 -17.95 2.82 -3.70
C GLU A 234 -17.46 3.41 -5.04
N ALA A 235 -16.15 3.31 -5.30
CA ALA A 235 -15.53 3.79 -6.52
C ALA A 235 -14.29 2.96 -6.83
N ALA A 236 -13.99 2.75 -8.11
CA ALA A 236 -12.83 1.96 -8.51
C ALA A 236 -11.95 2.70 -9.50
N ARG A 237 -10.67 2.80 -9.14
CA ARG A 237 -9.63 3.04 -10.11
C ARG A 237 -9.27 1.71 -10.76
N SER A 238 -9.35 1.66 -12.08
CA SER A 238 -8.91 0.49 -12.85
C SER A 238 -8.05 0.93 -14.01
N ARG A 239 -7.01 0.16 -14.30
CA ARG A 239 -6.10 0.46 -15.40
C ARG A 239 -5.50 -0.80 -15.96
N ARG A 240 -5.68 -0.97 -17.28
CA ARG A 240 -5.03 -2.01 -18.06
C ARG A 240 -4.04 -1.36 -19.02
N GLU A 241 -2.77 -1.72 -18.91
CA GLU A 241 -1.72 -1.26 -19.80
C GLU A 241 -0.99 -2.46 -20.41
N ARG A 242 -0.66 -2.35 -21.70
CA ARG A 242 0.24 -3.27 -22.41
C ARG A 242 1.26 -2.45 -23.17
N LEU A 243 2.43 -2.31 -22.59
CA LEU A 243 3.64 -1.75 -23.18
C LEU A 243 4.50 -2.89 -23.73
N VAL A 244 5.48 -2.56 -24.57
CA VAL A 244 6.33 -3.55 -25.28
C VAL A 244 6.93 -4.60 -24.34
N VAL A 245 7.35 -4.20 -23.14
CA VAL A 245 7.97 -5.09 -22.14
C VAL A 245 7.18 -5.24 -20.84
N VAL A 246 6.11 -4.44 -20.65
CA VAL A 246 5.31 -4.45 -19.41
C VAL A 246 3.83 -4.59 -19.72
N ALA A 247 3.17 -5.57 -19.13
CA ALA A 247 1.71 -5.63 -19.08
C ALA A 247 1.24 -5.50 -17.62
N SER A 248 0.17 -4.75 -17.40
CA SER A 248 -0.39 -4.50 -16.07
C SER A 248 -1.91 -4.52 -16.16
N ASP A 249 -2.56 -5.27 -15.28
CA ASP A 249 -4.00 -5.29 -15.08
C ASP A 249 -4.27 -4.99 -13.60
N TYR A 250 -4.71 -3.77 -13.33
CA TYR A 250 -4.81 -3.19 -11.99
C TYR A 250 -6.23 -2.72 -11.71
N GLU A 251 -6.76 -3.09 -10.55
CA GLU A 251 -8.04 -2.62 -10.03
C GLU A 251 -7.89 -2.36 -8.52
N GLN A 252 -8.19 -1.15 -8.07
CA GLN A 252 -8.15 -0.74 -6.67
C GLN A 252 -9.44 0.02 -6.32
N PRO A 253 -10.50 -0.67 -5.88
CA PRO A 253 -11.70 -0.02 -5.36
C PRO A 253 -11.48 0.59 -3.98
N PHE A 254 -11.99 1.80 -3.79
CA PHE A 254 -12.27 2.41 -2.50
C PHE A 254 -13.63 1.95 -1.99
N GLY A 255 -13.77 1.86 -0.67
CA GLY A 255 -15.06 1.53 -0.08
C GLY A 255 -15.03 1.36 1.43
N THR A 256 -16.13 0.81 1.93
CA THR A 256 -16.36 0.62 3.36
C THR A 256 -16.25 -0.85 3.75
N PHE A 257 -15.80 -1.07 4.99
CA PHE A 257 -15.58 -2.40 5.56
C PHE A 257 -16.47 -2.62 6.76
N THR A 258 -17.01 -3.84 6.85
CA THR A 258 -17.75 -4.34 8.02
C THR A 258 -17.31 -5.75 8.34
N GLY A 259 -17.56 -6.23 9.56
CA GLY A 259 -17.23 -7.60 9.98
C GLY A 259 -16.16 -7.68 11.06
N GLU A 260 -15.55 -8.85 11.19
CA GLU A 260 -14.54 -9.15 12.21
C GLU A 260 -13.14 -9.03 11.62
N LEU A 261 -12.30 -8.19 12.21
CA LEU A 261 -10.89 -8.11 11.90
C LEU A 261 -10.10 -8.92 12.93
N ALA A 262 -9.21 -9.80 12.47
CA ALA A 262 -8.36 -10.60 13.35
C ALA A 262 -7.62 -9.70 14.36
N VAL A 263 -7.53 -10.14 15.63
CA VAL A 263 -6.95 -9.40 16.77
C VAL A 263 -7.76 -8.17 17.22
N ALA A 264 -8.35 -7.42 16.31
CA ALA A 264 -9.10 -6.19 16.57
C ALA A 264 -10.59 -6.40 16.93
N GLY A 265 -11.16 -7.55 16.56
CA GLY A 265 -12.58 -7.84 16.71
C GLY A 265 -13.46 -7.09 15.69
N ARG A 266 -14.74 -6.92 16.00
CA ARG A 266 -15.73 -6.33 15.10
C ARG A 266 -15.43 -4.86 14.82
N LEU A 267 -15.48 -4.47 13.55
CA LEU A 267 -15.44 -3.07 13.14
C LEU A 267 -16.78 -2.39 13.45
N ARG A 268 -16.72 -1.23 14.09
CA ARG A 268 -17.83 -0.26 14.12
C ARG A 268 -17.90 0.50 12.80
N GLU A 269 -16.74 0.87 12.28
CA GLU A 269 -16.57 1.53 10.99
C GLU A 269 -15.22 1.15 10.39
N GLY A 270 -15.14 1.07 9.07
CA GLY A 270 -13.91 0.78 8.35
C GLY A 270 -13.93 1.39 6.95
N PHE A 271 -12.80 1.93 6.54
CA PHE A 271 -12.60 2.59 5.25
C PHE A 271 -11.25 2.15 4.67
N GLY A 272 -11.19 1.99 3.37
CA GLY A 272 -9.93 1.58 2.75
C GLY A 272 -10.09 1.18 1.29
N VAL A 273 -9.17 0.33 0.86
CA VAL A 273 -9.15 -0.23 -0.48
C VAL A 273 -9.09 -1.75 -0.45
N MET A 274 -9.67 -2.36 -1.49
CA MET A 274 -9.22 -3.65 -2.00
C MET A 274 -8.38 -3.42 -3.24
N GLU A 275 -7.59 -4.41 -3.63
CA GLU A 275 -6.79 -4.37 -4.83
C GLU A 275 -6.66 -5.77 -5.44
N ARG A 276 -6.70 -5.83 -6.77
CA ARG A 276 -6.20 -6.94 -7.57
C ARG A 276 -5.22 -6.40 -8.59
N HIS A 277 -4.03 -6.97 -8.64
CA HIS A 277 -3.03 -6.61 -9.64
C HIS A 277 -2.40 -7.86 -10.23
N SER A 278 -2.36 -7.94 -11.57
CA SER A 278 -1.49 -8.84 -12.31
C SER A 278 -0.55 -8.03 -13.19
N ALA A 279 0.75 -8.30 -13.08
CA ALA A 279 1.79 -7.63 -13.84
C ALA A 279 2.75 -8.64 -14.48
N THR A 280 3.09 -8.37 -15.74
CA THR A 280 4.18 -9.02 -16.46
C THR A 280 5.25 -7.98 -16.77
N TRP A 281 6.50 -8.27 -16.44
CA TRP A 281 7.63 -7.33 -16.51
C TRP A 281 8.76 -7.77 -17.44
#